data_AF-A0A7H4N1R2-F1
#
_entry.id   AF-A0A7H4N1R2-F1
#
_cell.length_a   1.000
_cell.length_b   1.000
_cell.length_c   1.000
_cell.angle_alpha   90.00
_cell.angle_beta   90.00
_cell.angle_gamma   90.00
#
_symmetry.space_group_name_H-M   'P 1'
#
loop_
_entity.id
_entity.type
_entity.pdbx_description
1 polymer ?
#
loop_
_entity_poly.entity_id
_entity_poly.type
_entity_poly.pdbx_seq_one_letter_code
_entity_poly.pdbx_strand_id
1 'polypeptide(L)'
;MAMRLMGEQFVTGETIAEALANARKLEDKGFRYSYDMLGEAALTADDAQAYMVSYQQAIHAIGKASNGRGIYEGPGISIKLSALHPRYSRAQYDRAMEELYPRLKSLDPAGAPVRYRYQH
;
A
#
# COMPACT_ATOMS: atom_id res chain seq x y z
N MET A 1 -7.62 -3.99 -24.37
CA MET A 1 -6.28 -3.45 -24.70
C MET A 1 -6.12 -1.96 -24.37
N ALA A 2 -7.17 -1.13 -24.43
CA ALA A 2 -7.07 0.30 -24.10
C ALA A 2 -6.68 0.62 -22.64
N MET A 3 -7.18 -0.13 -21.65
CA MET A 3 -6.82 0.08 -20.23
C MET A 3 -5.34 -0.22 -19.92
N ARG A 4 -4.76 -1.24 -20.57
CA ARG A 4 -3.34 -1.61 -20.36
C ARG A 4 -2.40 -0.53 -20.92
N LEU A 5 -2.71 -0.02 -22.12
CA LEU A 5 -1.94 1.04 -22.79
C LEU A 5 -2.05 2.41 -22.08
N MET A 6 -3.20 2.74 -21.49
CA MET A 6 -3.32 3.97 -20.67
C MET A 6 -2.72 3.82 -19.27
N GLY A 7 -2.69 2.60 -18.72
CA GLY A 7 -2.14 2.32 -17.38
C GLY A 7 -0.62 2.46 -17.30
N GLU A 8 0.12 2.19 -18.38
CA GLU A 8 1.59 2.26 -18.40
C GLU A 8 2.16 3.65 -18.03
N GLN A 9 1.40 4.73 -18.24
CA GLN A 9 1.82 6.09 -17.85
C GLN A 9 1.66 6.38 -16.35
N PHE A 10 0.86 5.58 -15.63
CA PHE A 10 0.54 5.78 -14.21
C PHE A 10 1.00 4.61 -13.32
N VAL A 11 1.38 3.47 -13.91
CA VAL A 11 1.90 2.29 -13.22
C VAL A 11 3.42 2.32 -13.23
N THR A 12 4.01 2.40 -12.03
CA THR A 12 5.46 2.49 -11.85
C THR A 12 6.17 1.13 -11.96
N GLY A 13 5.43 0.02 -11.91
CA GLY A 13 5.90 -1.37 -12.07
C GLY A 13 4.77 -2.37 -11.80
N GLU A 14 4.86 -3.59 -12.33
CA GLU A 14 3.87 -4.65 -12.07
C GLU A 14 4.08 -5.25 -10.66
N THR A 15 5.30 -5.16 -10.12
CA THR A 15 5.64 -5.57 -8.76
C THR A 15 6.23 -4.40 -7.95
N ILE A 16 6.17 -4.49 -6.61
CA ILE A 16 6.79 -3.49 -5.74
C ILE A 16 8.31 -3.38 -5.97
N ALA A 17 8.97 -4.49 -6.31
CA ALA A 17 10.40 -4.51 -6.59
C ALA A 17 10.74 -3.70 -7.85
N GLU A 18 9.95 -3.85 -8.91
CA GLU A 18 10.09 -3.05 -10.14
C GLU A 18 9.81 -1.56 -9.89
N ALA A 19 8.73 -1.26 -9.18
CA ALA A 19 8.38 0.12 -8.85
C ALA A 19 9.49 0.82 -8.05
N LEU A 20 10.08 0.13 -7.06
CA LEU A 20 11.24 0.62 -6.30
C LEU A 20 12.49 0.82 -7.17
N ALA A 21 12.74 -0.08 -8.13
CA ALA A 21 13.87 0.06 -9.05
C ALA A 21 13.71 1.28 -9.97
N ASN A 22 12.49 1.51 -10.48
CA ASN A 22 12.17 2.61 -11.38
C ASN A 22 12.21 3.98 -10.68
N ALA A 23 11.88 4.04 -9.38
CA ALA A 23 11.89 5.28 -8.61
C ALA A 23 13.28 5.88 -8.39
N ARG A 24 14.36 5.07 -8.38
CA ARG A 24 15.72 5.49 -8.03
C ARG A 24 16.19 6.74 -8.78
N LYS A 25 15.98 6.78 -10.11
CA LYS A 25 16.42 7.90 -10.97
C LYS A 25 15.80 9.24 -10.60
N LEU A 26 14.59 9.23 -10.04
CA LEU A 26 13.88 10.45 -9.62
C LEU A 26 14.13 10.74 -8.13
N GLU A 27 14.34 9.71 -7.29
CA GLU A 27 14.80 9.91 -5.90
C GLU A 27 16.15 10.65 -5.84
N ASP A 28 17.08 10.35 -6.76
CA ASP A 28 18.37 11.06 -6.90
C ASP A 28 18.22 12.56 -7.23
N LYS A 29 17.07 12.95 -7.77
CA LYS A 29 16.71 14.35 -8.07
C LYS A 29 15.92 15.01 -6.93
N GLY A 30 15.76 14.34 -5.80
CA GLY A 30 15.03 14.84 -4.63
C GLY A 30 13.55 14.49 -4.59
N PHE A 31 13.02 13.69 -5.52
CA PHE A 31 11.64 13.22 -5.43
C PHE A 31 11.47 12.18 -4.32
N ARG A 32 10.24 12.05 -3.84
CA ARG A 32 9.82 11.08 -2.82
C ARG A 32 8.58 10.37 -3.30
N TYR A 33 8.46 9.08 -2.99
CA TYR A 33 7.38 8.23 -3.48
C TYR A 33 6.46 7.77 -2.34
N SER A 34 5.21 7.53 -2.71
CA SER A 34 4.26 6.76 -1.91
C SER A 34 3.71 5.69 -2.84
N TYR A 35 3.98 4.42 -2.54
CA TYR A 35 3.53 3.31 -3.37
C TYR A 35 2.08 2.97 -3.06
N ASP A 36 1.26 2.83 -4.10
CA ASP A 36 -0.13 2.42 -3.99
C ASP A 36 -0.27 1.04 -4.62
N MET A 37 -0.57 0.03 -3.81
CA MET A 37 -0.82 -1.31 -4.31
C MET A 37 -2.22 -1.32 -4.94
N LEU A 38 -2.28 -1.52 -6.26
CA LEU A 38 -3.54 -1.56 -6.99
C LEU A 38 -4.38 -2.75 -6.53
N GLY A 39 -5.67 -2.49 -6.31
CA GLY A 39 -6.57 -3.41 -5.62
C GLY A 39 -7.44 -2.65 -4.62
N GLU A 40 -8.75 -2.69 -4.82
CA GLU A 40 -9.73 -2.01 -3.97
C GLU A 40 -11.01 -2.83 -3.88
N ALA A 41 -11.87 -2.47 -2.92
CA ALA A 41 -13.19 -3.06 -2.75
C ALA A 41 -13.19 -4.60 -2.72
N ALA A 42 -12.52 -5.19 -1.72
CA ALA A 42 -12.57 -6.63 -1.48
C ALA A 42 -14.03 -7.11 -1.41
N LEU A 43 -14.37 -8.12 -2.22
CA LEU A 43 -15.72 -8.68 -2.25
C LEU A 43 -15.83 -9.87 -1.30
N THR A 44 -14.74 -10.61 -1.15
CA THR A 44 -14.63 -11.80 -0.31
C THR A 44 -13.56 -11.66 0.78
N ALA A 45 -13.61 -12.53 1.79
CA ALA A 45 -12.58 -12.61 2.82
C ALA A 45 -11.22 -13.00 2.21
N ASP A 46 -11.21 -13.84 1.17
CA ASP A 46 -10.02 -14.28 0.47
C ASP A 46 -9.37 -13.12 -0.31
N ASP A 47 -10.17 -12.26 -0.95
CA ASP A 47 -9.65 -11.03 -1.58
C ASP A 47 -8.96 -10.15 -0.54
N ALA A 48 -9.62 -9.92 0.59
CA ALA A 48 -9.07 -9.08 1.64
C ALA A 48 -7.78 -9.67 2.23
N GLN A 49 -7.69 -11.01 2.35
CA GLN A 49 -6.49 -11.70 2.79
C GLN A 49 -5.36 -11.62 1.74
N ALA A 50 -5.68 -11.71 0.45
CA ALA A 50 -4.71 -11.54 -0.62
C ALA A 50 -4.13 -10.11 -0.63
N TYR A 51 -4.99 -9.09 -0.48
CA TYR A 51 -4.55 -7.70 -0.35
C TYR A 51 -3.71 -7.48 0.91
N MET A 52 -4.09 -8.08 2.04
CA MET A 52 -3.31 -8.03 3.27
C MET A 52 -1.88 -8.55 3.08
N VAL A 53 -1.72 -9.70 2.43
CA VAL A 53 -0.40 -10.28 2.12
C VAL A 53 0.39 -9.38 1.17
N SER A 54 -0.27 -8.82 0.15
CA SER A 54 0.36 -7.88 -0.80
C SER A 54 0.89 -6.63 -0.09
N TYR A 55 0.11 -6.03 0.83
CA TYR A 55 0.56 -4.90 1.64
C TYR A 55 1.73 -5.26 2.54
N GLN A 56 1.71 -6.41 3.23
CA GLN A 56 2.82 -6.85 4.08
C GLN A 56 4.13 -6.99 3.29
N GLN A 57 4.07 -7.62 2.12
CA GLN A 57 5.23 -7.76 1.24
C GLN A 57 5.75 -6.40 0.76
N ALA A 58 4.85 -5.49 0.38
CA ALA A 58 5.21 -4.15 -0.04
C ALA A 58 5.86 -3.33 1.09
N ILE A 59 5.28 -3.34 2.30
CA ILE A 59 5.83 -2.64 3.47
C ILE A 59 7.25 -3.12 3.77
N HIS A 60 7.51 -4.43 3.72
CA HIS A 60 8.85 -4.98 3.94
C HIS A 60 9.84 -4.55 2.86
N ALA A 61 9.44 -4.60 1.59
CA ALA A 61 10.28 -4.17 0.48
C ALA A 61 10.61 -2.66 0.56
N ILE A 62 9.60 -1.84 0.84
CA ILE A 62 9.73 -0.38 1.01
C ILE A 62 10.61 -0.06 2.22
N GLY A 63 10.41 -0.73 3.36
CA GLY A 63 11.21 -0.54 4.57
C GLY A 63 12.69 -0.84 4.32
N LYS A 64 13.00 -1.95 3.63
CA LYS A 64 14.37 -2.27 3.21
C LYS A 64 14.96 -1.23 2.27
N ALA A 65 14.20 -0.80 1.26
CA ALA A 65 14.65 0.22 0.31
C ALA A 65 14.77 1.62 0.91
N SER A 66 13.99 1.91 1.96
CA SER A 66 14.09 3.15 2.74
C SER A 66 15.44 3.25 3.44
N ASN A 67 15.99 2.12 3.92
CA ASN A 67 17.32 2.02 4.52
C ASN A 67 17.59 3.10 5.59
N GLY A 68 16.62 3.30 6.50
CA GLY A 68 16.76 4.26 7.60
C GLY A 68 16.53 5.73 7.24
N ARG A 69 16.13 6.05 6.00
CA ARG A 69 15.77 7.43 5.60
C ARG A 69 14.57 8.02 6.36
N GLY A 70 13.84 7.20 7.11
CA GLY A 70 12.73 7.62 7.96
C GLY A 70 11.48 8.01 7.16
N ILE A 71 10.48 8.53 7.86
CA ILE A 71 9.13 8.78 7.30
C ILE A 71 9.02 10.01 6.40
N TYR A 72 10.03 10.90 6.44
CA TYR A 72 10.05 12.15 5.67
C TYR A 72 10.79 11.96 4.36
N GLU A 73 12.03 11.45 4.44
CA GLU A 73 12.92 11.29 3.29
C GLU A 73 12.85 9.90 2.65
N GLY A 74 12.30 8.92 3.37
CA GLY A 74 12.07 7.59 2.85
C GLY A 74 10.77 7.47 2.05
N PRO A 75 10.67 6.43 1.20
CA PRO A 75 9.42 6.08 0.55
C PRO A 75 8.34 5.67 1.55
N GLY A 76 7.08 5.93 1.21
CA GLY A 76 5.91 5.52 1.98
C GLY A 76 5.01 4.54 1.21
N ILE A 77 3.90 4.16 1.85
CA ILE A 77 2.87 3.31 1.26
C ILE A 77 1.47 3.89 1.51
N SER A 78 0.61 3.77 0.51
CA SER A 78 -0.83 4.04 0.61
C SER A 78 -1.59 2.73 0.79
N ILE A 79 -2.53 2.69 1.74
CA ILE A 79 -3.39 1.53 2.03
C ILE A 79 -4.84 1.93 1.82
N LYS A 80 -5.59 1.18 1.00
CA LYS A 80 -7.04 1.36 0.84
C LYS A 80 -7.77 0.52 1.87
N LEU A 81 -8.59 1.16 2.71
CA LEU A 81 -9.37 0.47 3.74
C LEU A 81 -10.35 -0.54 3.11
N SER A 82 -10.91 -0.20 1.96
CA SER A 82 -11.80 -1.06 1.18
C SER A 82 -11.14 -2.35 0.69
N ALA A 83 -9.81 -2.40 0.55
CA ALA A 83 -9.08 -3.61 0.20
C ALA A 83 -8.94 -4.57 1.40
N LEU A 84 -9.01 -4.06 2.63
CA LEU A 84 -8.74 -4.85 3.84
C LEU A 84 -9.99 -5.40 4.52
N HIS A 85 -11.18 -5.09 4.01
CA HIS A 85 -12.43 -5.54 4.60
C HIS A 85 -13.49 -5.85 3.52
N PRO A 86 -14.07 -7.05 3.48
CA PRO A 86 -15.10 -7.39 2.51
C PRO A 86 -16.32 -6.48 2.64
N ARG A 87 -16.83 -5.96 1.52
CA ARG A 87 -17.99 -5.05 1.50
C ARG A 87 -17.85 -3.87 2.46
N TYR A 88 -16.65 -3.27 2.50
CA TYR A 88 -16.39 -2.09 3.31
C TYR A 88 -17.43 -0.99 3.02
N SER A 89 -18.17 -0.61 4.06
CA SER A 89 -19.12 0.50 4.03
C SER A 89 -18.96 1.31 5.30
N ARG A 90 -18.89 2.64 5.15
CA ARG A 90 -18.82 3.58 6.28
C ARG A 90 -20.01 3.47 7.23
N ALA A 91 -21.10 2.83 6.81
CA ALA A 91 -22.30 2.62 7.62
C ALA A 91 -22.16 1.50 8.67
N GLN A 92 -21.09 0.72 8.68
CA GLN A 92 -20.87 -0.40 9.63
C GLN A 92 -19.64 -0.16 10.51
N TYR A 93 -19.72 0.85 11.39
CA TYR A 93 -18.61 1.24 12.28
C TYR A 93 -18.14 0.09 13.19
N ASP A 94 -19.05 -0.60 13.86
CA ASP A 94 -18.71 -1.65 14.84
C ASP A 94 -17.91 -2.77 14.18
N ARG A 95 -18.36 -3.27 13.03
CA ARG A 95 -17.64 -4.29 12.25
C ARG A 95 -16.29 -3.80 11.75
N ALA A 96 -16.17 -2.54 11.33
CA ALA A 96 -14.88 -1.98 10.95
C ALA A 96 -13.90 -1.95 12.15
N MET A 97 -14.38 -1.65 13.35
CA MET A 97 -13.54 -1.67 14.55
C MET A 97 -13.19 -3.09 15.02
N GLU A 98 -14.08 -4.07 14.83
CA GLU A 98 -13.82 -5.46 15.21
C GLU A 98 -12.93 -6.20 14.20
N GLU A 99 -13.13 -5.97 12.90
CA GLU A 99 -12.49 -6.77 11.83
C GLU A 99 -11.36 -6.03 11.11
N LEU A 100 -11.56 -4.75 10.75
CA LEU A 100 -10.60 -3.97 9.97
C LEU A 100 -9.49 -3.39 10.84
N TYR A 101 -9.81 -2.86 12.03
CA TYR A 101 -8.82 -2.24 12.90
C TYR A 101 -7.67 -3.19 13.31
N PRO A 102 -7.91 -4.45 13.71
CA PRO A 102 -6.82 -5.38 14.00
C PRO A 102 -5.90 -5.64 12.79
N ARG A 103 -6.47 -5.74 11.58
CA ARG A 103 -5.69 -5.88 10.34
C ARG A 103 -4.82 -4.67 10.10
N LEU A 104 -5.37 -3.46 10.23
CA LEU A 104 -4.64 -2.22 10.09
C LEU A 104 -3.46 -2.13 11.08
N LYS A 105 -3.71 -2.43 12.35
CA LYS A 105 -2.71 -2.42 13.42
C LYS A 105 -1.57 -3.42 13.16
N SER A 106 -1.87 -4.54 12.49
CA SER A 106 -0.84 -5.52 12.12
C SER A 106 0.00 -5.11 10.90
N LEU A 107 -0.50 -4.21 10.04
CA LEU A 107 0.28 -3.61 8.95
C LEU A 107 1.17 -2.47 9.43
N ASP A 108 0.69 -1.69 10.40
CA ASP A 108 1.39 -0.54 10.98
C ASP A 108 1.75 -0.81 12.45
N PRO A 109 2.71 -1.71 12.74
CA PRO A 109 3.21 -1.87 14.09
C PRO A 109 3.95 -0.59 14.50
N ALA A 110 3.67 -0.12 15.72
CA ALA A 110 4.29 1.07 16.28
C ALA A 110 5.83 1.04 16.11
N GLY A 111 6.37 2.03 15.37
CA GLY A 111 7.80 2.14 15.08
C GLY A 111 8.24 1.61 13.71
N ALA A 112 7.32 1.22 12.82
CA ALA A 112 7.67 0.85 11.45
C ALA A 112 8.35 2.02 10.70
N PRO A 113 9.47 1.79 9.99
CA PRO A 113 10.26 2.84 9.33
C PRO A 113 9.66 3.29 7.98
N VAL A 114 8.34 3.19 7.83
CA VAL A 114 7.59 3.48 6.60
C VAL A 114 6.47 4.47 6.93
N ARG A 115 6.28 5.47 6.06
CA ARG A 115 5.14 6.38 6.17
C ARG A 115 3.88 5.72 5.60
N TYR A 116 2.81 5.65 6.38
CA TYR A 116 1.51 5.14 5.95
C TYR A 116 0.54 6.27 5.57
N ARG A 117 -0.22 6.07 4.49
CA ARG A 117 -1.36 6.92 4.10
C ARG A 117 -2.60 6.06 3.89
N TYR A 118 -3.64 6.30 4.67
CA TYR A 118 -4.90 5.56 4.55
C TYR A 118 -5.84 6.24 3.55
N GLN A 119 -6.43 5.45 2.64
CA GLN A 119 -7.37 5.87 1.61
C GLN A 119 -8.70 5.11 1.78
N HIS A 120 -9.79 5.67 1.26
CA HIS A 120 -11.13 5.07 1.35
C HIS A 120 -11.36 4.02 0.27
#